data_AF-A0A960GEF2-F1
#
_entry.id   AF-A0A960GEF2-F1
#
_cell.length_a   1.000
_cell.length_b   1.000
_cell.length_c   1.000
_cell.angle_alpha   90.00
_cell.angle_beta   90.00
_cell.angle_gamma   90.00
#
_symmetry.space_group_name_H-M   'P 1'
#
loop_
_entity.id
_entity.type
_entity.pdbx_description
1 polymer ?
#
loop_
_entity_poly.entity_id
_entity_poly.type
_entity_poly.pdbx_seq_one_letter_code
_entity_poly.pdbx_strand_id
1 'polypeptide(L)'
;MKKLAVSVIAVGVAAIGMSAPAMAQDEVTPAPSDTVTAQAGDGIKVKWDWSMPSGMIDDMTFVPTTDESDPDFWEGGSYVPGPDGIPDDMMRIPGHYPDALQSVYGKLPKNDKFKVVLDASGTSGGHGRLTCHWKVTADKTYKAKKACSKTVSMKLPEGKQKLRLKVTDKEGHSKTVASHVRVKNTLIAIMGDSFASGEGIPPFTNPDIRTNPNARQVAWDMGGCNRTRWSGFVRSAQALESVDNRSNVTLVDVACAGGEVQKGHITSLQKDGGSYKVVEYETGGILYPQSWVGYDGLPRQTEFQPPQIDQVNAITRGNTVDLTLLSIGGNDAGLSDIALTCTIYDYVIPLTLKTPSNCYDQIPLNLDGKPNARPLYEVANDNLEDLQQRYDRMAPCFGAGSGPCKTWKLTSSGPATEATNAQPVYVSKPKNLVHAVYPDLTTTTDAGAIVPCFIGALPQSPMNQIDNTWAWDSLYVGQPGTTITLPTQYSPPLKTPSPASFTQTGSGLVPLIERNHELFGWTAASSFLEASRGHGLCAGDEAWEYGVTESALPQDKVVNLNSTLHPNNSGQEGYEEMLSGIGLKRTRLPVSKPKTIVVPKKGLG
;
A
#
# COMPACT_ATOMS: atom_id res chain seq x y z
N MET A 1 -37.43 20.39 51.39
CA MET A 1 -36.86 21.71 51.09
C MET A 1 -36.16 21.66 49.72
N LYS A 2 -36.54 22.59 48.84
CA LYS A 2 -35.95 23.02 47.56
C LYS A 2 -35.64 21.98 46.45
N LYS A 3 -36.53 21.92 45.45
CA LYS A 3 -36.19 21.74 44.03
C LYS A 3 -36.75 22.95 43.24
N LEU A 4 -35.90 23.62 42.46
CA LEU A 4 -36.27 24.50 41.33
C LEU A 4 -36.24 23.60 40.06
N ALA A 5 -37.29 23.48 39.25
CA ALA A 5 -37.93 24.41 38.31
C ALA A 5 -37.30 24.37 36.90
N VAL A 6 -38.08 23.86 35.93
CA VAL A 6 -37.98 24.23 34.50
C VAL A 6 -39.41 24.40 33.97
N SER A 7 -39.69 25.59 33.45
CA SER A 7 -40.97 26.00 32.88
C SER A 7 -41.11 25.60 31.41
N VAL A 8 -42.30 25.15 31.04
CA VAL A 8 -42.77 25.01 29.65
C VAL A 8 -43.55 26.27 29.29
N ILE A 9 -43.24 26.89 28.14
CA ILE A 9 -44.05 27.94 27.55
C ILE A 9 -44.59 27.42 26.21
N ALA A 10 -45.91 27.36 26.11
CA ALA A 10 -46.67 27.18 24.87
C ALA A 10 -47.10 28.57 24.37
N VAL A 11 -47.00 28.82 23.06
CA VAL A 11 -47.67 29.93 22.39
C VAL A 11 -48.30 29.42 21.10
N GLY A 12 -49.59 29.73 20.96
CA GLY A 12 -50.49 29.23 19.93
C GLY A 12 -50.35 29.88 18.55
N VAL A 13 -50.92 29.18 17.59
CA VAL A 13 -50.93 29.47 16.15
C VAL A 13 -52.05 30.45 15.81
N ALA A 14 -51.72 31.52 15.07
CA ALA A 14 -52.67 32.35 14.35
C ALA A 14 -52.55 32.05 12.84
N ALA A 15 -53.65 31.68 12.21
CA ALA A 15 -53.75 31.43 10.78
C ALA A 15 -53.96 32.74 10.01
N ILE A 16 -53.13 32.98 9.00
CA ILE A 16 -53.37 33.97 7.95
C ILE A 16 -53.23 33.26 6.61
N GLY A 17 -54.34 33.22 5.86
CA GLY A 17 -54.37 32.70 4.51
C GLY A 17 -53.73 33.68 3.53
N MET A 18 -52.76 33.20 2.76
CA MET A 18 -52.29 33.84 1.53
C MET A 18 -52.13 32.77 0.45
N SER A 19 -52.69 33.06 -0.71
CA SER A 19 -52.76 32.26 -1.93
C SER A 19 -51.36 31.88 -2.45
N ALA A 20 -51.13 30.59 -2.68
CA ALA A 20 -49.88 30.07 -3.21
C ALA A 20 -49.79 30.20 -4.74
N PRO A 21 -48.69 30.73 -5.31
CA PRO A 21 -48.35 30.51 -6.71
C PRO A 21 -47.71 29.12 -6.89
N ALA A 22 -47.76 28.63 -8.13
CA ALA A 22 -47.38 27.30 -8.60
C ALA A 22 -46.21 26.61 -7.86
N MET A 23 -46.47 25.39 -7.39
CA MET A 23 -45.48 24.50 -6.78
C MET A 23 -44.27 24.27 -7.70
N ALA A 24 -43.10 24.67 -7.23
CA ALA A 24 -41.82 24.14 -7.69
C ALA A 24 -41.78 22.64 -7.35
N GLN A 25 -41.36 21.81 -8.31
CA GLN A 25 -41.08 20.40 -8.06
C GLN A 25 -39.90 20.30 -7.09
N ASP A 26 -40.11 19.65 -5.95
CA ASP A 26 -39.11 19.41 -4.93
C ASP A 26 -37.86 18.77 -5.52
N GLU A 27 -36.71 19.37 -5.21
CA GLU A 27 -35.38 18.88 -5.57
C GLU A 27 -35.07 17.65 -4.69
N VAL A 28 -35.40 16.46 -5.21
CA VAL A 28 -35.05 15.19 -4.56
C VAL A 28 -33.53 15.07 -4.53
N THR A 29 -32.96 15.25 -3.35
CA THR A 29 -31.54 14.98 -3.07
C THR A 29 -31.43 13.50 -2.72
N PRO A 30 -30.88 12.61 -3.58
CA PRO A 30 -30.82 11.19 -3.27
C PRO A 30 -29.73 10.94 -2.22
N ALA A 31 -30.02 10.08 -1.25
CA ALA A 31 -29.01 9.51 -0.38
C ALA A 31 -28.04 8.61 -1.20
N PRO A 32 -26.84 8.29 -0.67
CA PRO A 32 -25.81 7.53 -1.38
C PRO A 32 -26.20 6.14 -1.87
N SER A 33 -27.35 5.59 -1.45
CA SER A 33 -27.83 4.25 -1.79
C SER A 33 -29.05 4.20 -2.72
N ASP A 34 -29.68 5.33 -3.04
CA ASP A 34 -31.04 5.27 -3.57
C ASP A 34 -31.08 5.32 -5.10
N THR A 35 -31.81 4.39 -5.70
CA THR A 35 -32.31 4.56 -7.07
C THR A 35 -33.40 5.63 -7.06
N VAL A 36 -33.20 6.73 -7.78
CA VAL A 36 -34.16 7.83 -7.77
C VAL A 36 -35.44 7.35 -8.46
N THR A 37 -36.50 7.20 -7.67
CA THR A 37 -37.81 6.75 -8.13
C THR A 37 -38.79 7.90 -8.00
N ALA A 38 -39.32 8.38 -9.13
CA ALA A 38 -40.35 9.43 -9.14
C ALA A 38 -41.67 8.86 -9.68
N GLN A 39 -42.68 8.70 -8.82
CA GLN A 39 -44.05 8.36 -9.21
C GLN A 39 -44.97 9.58 -9.15
N ALA A 40 -45.71 9.82 -10.24
CA ALA A 40 -46.92 10.66 -10.32
C ALA A 40 -47.40 10.76 -11.79
N GLY A 41 -48.73 10.80 -11.96
CA GLY A 41 -49.46 11.35 -13.12
C GLY A 41 -49.73 10.43 -14.31
N ASP A 42 -48.71 10.17 -15.13
CA ASP A 42 -48.92 9.94 -16.57
C ASP A 42 -48.45 8.55 -17.04
N GLY A 43 -48.56 7.53 -16.20
CA GLY A 43 -48.18 6.14 -16.53
C GLY A 43 -46.67 5.87 -16.63
N ILE A 44 -45.82 6.86 -16.94
CA ILE A 44 -44.34 6.71 -16.99
C ILE A 44 -43.75 6.75 -15.57
N LYS A 45 -43.04 5.68 -15.19
CA LYS A 45 -42.28 5.54 -13.94
C LYS A 45 -40.80 5.65 -14.23
N VAL A 46 -40.22 6.82 -13.98
CA VAL A 46 -38.79 7.08 -14.22
C VAL A 46 -37.97 6.48 -13.08
N LYS A 47 -37.05 5.58 -13.44
CA LYS A 47 -36.04 5.00 -12.55
C LYS A 47 -34.69 5.08 -13.25
N TRP A 48 -33.71 5.63 -12.56
CA TRP A 48 -32.37 5.78 -13.09
C TRP A 48 -31.30 5.63 -12.02
N ASP A 49 -30.10 5.28 -12.47
CA ASP A 49 -28.89 5.14 -11.69
C ASP A 49 -27.68 5.65 -12.49
N TRP A 50 -26.54 5.75 -11.84
CA TRP A 50 -25.28 6.08 -12.48
C TRP A 50 -24.11 5.41 -11.78
N SER A 51 -23.02 5.24 -12.52
CA SER A 51 -21.77 4.70 -12.01
C SER A 51 -20.57 5.35 -12.67
N MET A 52 -19.41 5.17 -12.06
CA MET A 52 -18.12 5.42 -12.67
C MET A 52 -17.44 4.06 -12.86
N PRO A 53 -17.01 3.67 -14.08
CA PRO A 53 -16.37 2.37 -14.30
C PRO A 53 -15.05 2.28 -13.54
N SER A 54 -14.82 1.17 -12.83
CA SER A 54 -13.59 0.90 -12.07
C SER A 54 -12.34 0.97 -12.94
N GLY A 55 -11.23 1.38 -12.32
CA GLY A 55 -9.89 1.39 -12.91
C GLY A 55 -8.93 0.39 -12.27
N MET A 56 -9.32 -0.23 -11.16
CA MET A 56 -8.58 -1.15 -10.29
C MET A 56 -9.27 -2.50 -10.11
N ILE A 57 -10.52 -2.68 -10.57
CA ILE A 57 -11.29 -3.90 -10.33
C ILE A 57 -11.45 -4.65 -11.65
N ASP A 58 -11.10 -5.94 -11.62
CA ASP A 58 -11.33 -6.89 -12.71
C ASP A 58 -12.50 -7.84 -12.43
N ASP A 59 -12.92 -8.61 -13.45
CA ASP A 59 -13.91 -9.69 -13.30
C ASP A 59 -13.30 -11.05 -12.91
N MET A 60 -11.98 -11.08 -12.70
CA MET A 60 -11.18 -12.25 -12.31
C MET A 60 -10.44 -11.99 -11.00
N THR A 61 -10.65 -12.84 -10.00
CA THR A 61 -9.97 -12.82 -8.69
C THR A 61 -8.83 -13.83 -8.69
N PHE A 62 -7.63 -13.38 -8.31
CA PHE A 62 -6.51 -14.28 -8.09
C PHE A 62 -6.68 -15.00 -6.74
N VAL A 63 -6.69 -16.34 -6.77
CA VAL A 63 -6.73 -17.19 -5.59
C VAL A 63 -5.36 -17.87 -5.48
N PRO A 64 -4.50 -17.44 -4.54
CA PRO A 64 -3.21 -18.09 -4.34
C PRO A 64 -3.41 -19.53 -3.87
N THR A 65 -2.54 -20.43 -4.32
CA THR A 65 -2.54 -21.82 -3.87
C THR A 65 -1.17 -22.19 -3.33
N THR A 66 -1.16 -22.82 -2.15
CA THR A 66 0.03 -23.44 -1.56
C THR A 66 -0.02 -24.97 -1.68
N ASP A 67 -1.09 -25.50 -2.28
CA ASP A 67 -1.27 -26.93 -2.50
C ASP A 67 -0.48 -27.37 -3.74
N GLU A 68 0.60 -28.13 -3.55
CA GLU A 68 1.43 -28.65 -4.64
C GLU A 68 0.67 -29.53 -5.64
N SER A 69 -0.51 -30.03 -5.26
CA SER A 69 -1.38 -30.83 -6.14
C SER A 69 -2.26 -29.98 -7.06
N ASP A 70 -2.36 -28.68 -6.80
CA ASP A 70 -3.05 -27.75 -7.68
C ASP A 70 -2.31 -27.67 -9.02
N PRO A 71 -3.00 -27.87 -10.18
CA PRO A 71 -2.37 -27.72 -11.48
C PRO A 71 -1.75 -26.33 -11.69
N ASP A 72 -2.29 -25.32 -11.00
CA ASP A 72 -1.83 -23.95 -11.03
C ASP A 72 -0.86 -23.63 -9.87
N PHE A 73 -0.37 -24.62 -9.12
CA PHE A 73 0.66 -24.43 -8.08
C PHE A 73 1.93 -23.79 -8.63
N TRP A 74 2.34 -24.17 -9.84
CA TRP A 74 3.50 -23.56 -10.51
C TRP A 74 3.20 -22.15 -11.05
N GLU A 75 1.92 -21.80 -11.15
CA GLU A 75 1.42 -20.43 -11.35
C GLU A 75 1.07 -19.76 -10.00
N GLY A 76 1.36 -20.45 -8.90
CA GLY A 76 0.95 -20.32 -7.49
C GLY A 76 -0.40 -19.69 -7.21
N GLY A 77 -1.36 -20.05 -8.04
CA GLY A 77 -2.77 -19.78 -7.84
C GLY A 77 -3.55 -19.65 -9.14
N SER A 78 -4.86 -19.69 -9.02
CA SER A 78 -5.78 -19.62 -10.17
C SER A 78 -6.48 -18.28 -10.20
N TYR A 79 -6.67 -17.74 -11.40
CA TYR A 79 -7.66 -16.68 -11.60
C TYR A 79 -9.05 -17.31 -11.73
N VAL A 80 -9.94 -16.98 -10.79
CA VAL A 80 -11.33 -17.43 -10.79
C VAL A 80 -12.27 -16.24 -11.02
N PRO A 81 -13.38 -16.40 -11.75
CA PRO A 81 -14.35 -15.31 -11.91
C PRO A 81 -14.81 -14.77 -10.55
N GLY A 82 -14.65 -13.46 -10.33
CA GLY A 82 -14.96 -12.82 -9.05
C GLY A 82 -14.95 -11.29 -9.15
N PRO A 83 -15.89 -10.60 -8.50
CA PRO A 83 -16.14 -9.16 -8.71
C PRO A 83 -15.12 -8.22 -8.03
N ASP A 84 -14.15 -8.77 -7.30
CA ASP A 84 -13.23 -8.04 -6.43
C ASP A 84 -11.76 -8.43 -6.71
N GLY A 85 -11.45 -8.71 -7.97
CA GLY A 85 -10.13 -9.19 -8.37
C GLY A 85 -9.12 -8.10 -8.71
N ILE A 86 -7.86 -8.33 -8.33
CA ILE A 86 -6.71 -7.48 -8.70
C ILE A 86 -6.62 -7.43 -10.23
N PRO A 87 -6.33 -6.28 -10.86
CA PRO A 87 -6.26 -6.19 -12.32
C PRO A 87 -5.34 -7.25 -12.95
N ASP A 88 -5.84 -7.98 -13.97
CA ASP A 88 -5.06 -8.97 -14.72
C ASP A 88 -3.99 -8.33 -15.60
N ASP A 89 -4.14 -7.04 -15.89
CA ASP A 89 -3.18 -6.22 -16.62
C ASP A 89 -2.14 -5.58 -15.69
N MET A 90 -0.90 -5.51 -16.18
CA MET A 90 0.17 -4.79 -15.51
C MET A 90 -0.18 -3.32 -15.33
N MET A 91 0.42 -2.69 -14.31
CA MET A 91 0.43 -1.24 -14.20
C MET A 91 0.89 -0.61 -15.52
N ARG A 92 0.22 0.48 -15.91
CA ARG A 92 0.55 1.19 -17.14
C ARG A 92 1.71 2.13 -16.94
N ILE A 93 2.54 2.25 -17.96
CA ILE A 93 3.53 3.33 -18.06
C ILE A 93 2.80 4.66 -18.26
N PRO A 94 3.03 5.69 -17.41
CA PRO A 94 2.47 7.02 -17.59
C PRO A 94 2.93 7.62 -18.91
N GLY A 95 2.03 7.76 -19.87
CA GLY A 95 2.40 8.23 -21.22
C GLY A 95 2.99 9.66 -21.28
N HIS A 96 2.88 10.46 -20.21
CA HIS A 96 3.53 11.78 -20.12
C HIS A 96 4.81 11.79 -19.27
N TYR A 97 5.14 10.67 -18.63
CA TYR A 97 6.35 10.52 -17.81
C TYR A 97 6.81 9.05 -17.86
N PRO A 98 7.41 8.63 -19.00
CA PRO A 98 7.77 7.22 -19.23
C PRO A 98 8.84 6.70 -18.26
N ASP A 99 9.65 7.60 -17.68
CA ASP A 99 10.73 7.25 -16.74
C ASP A 99 10.22 6.68 -15.42
N ALA A 100 8.94 6.92 -15.08
CA ALA A 100 8.29 6.25 -13.95
C ALA A 100 7.94 4.79 -14.23
N LEU A 101 8.06 4.30 -15.47
CA LEU A 101 7.76 2.91 -15.82
C LEU A 101 6.37 2.47 -15.34
N GLN A 102 6.14 1.18 -15.10
CA GLN A 102 4.86 0.63 -14.67
C GLN A 102 4.49 1.12 -13.26
N SER A 103 3.71 2.21 -13.19
CA SER A 103 3.41 2.91 -11.94
C SER A 103 1.95 3.35 -11.79
N VAL A 104 1.06 3.10 -12.76
CA VAL A 104 -0.30 3.66 -12.72
C VAL A 104 -1.40 2.67 -13.06
N TYR A 105 -2.41 2.63 -12.17
CA TYR A 105 -3.73 2.10 -12.45
C TYR A 105 -4.79 3.22 -12.48
N GLY A 106 -5.92 2.96 -13.15
CA GLY A 106 -6.91 4.00 -13.40
C GLY A 106 -6.43 5.11 -14.37
N LYS A 107 -7.32 6.04 -14.72
CA LYS A 107 -6.96 7.11 -15.66
C LYS A 107 -6.61 8.36 -14.87
N LEU A 108 -5.43 8.92 -15.15
CA LEU A 108 -5.11 10.32 -14.89
C LEU A 108 -5.59 11.14 -16.10
N PRO A 109 -6.85 11.62 -16.14
CA PRO A 109 -7.36 12.28 -17.34
C PRO A 109 -6.60 13.58 -17.60
N LYS A 110 -6.01 13.72 -18.80
CA LYS A 110 -5.30 14.94 -19.23
C LYS A 110 -6.16 16.23 -19.19
N ASN A 111 -7.48 16.09 -19.09
CA ASN A 111 -8.46 17.18 -19.10
C ASN A 111 -9.37 17.16 -17.86
N ASP A 112 -8.99 16.43 -16.79
CA ASP A 112 -9.74 16.34 -15.53
C ASP A 112 -11.20 15.88 -15.68
N LYS A 113 -11.45 14.95 -16.62
CA LYS A 113 -12.77 14.40 -16.92
C LYS A 113 -12.81 12.89 -16.83
N PHE A 114 -13.81 12.38 -16.12
CA PHE A 114 -14.01 10.97 -15.81
C PHE A 114 -15.20 10.40 -16.57
N LYS A 115 -15.13 9.11 -16.90
CA LYS A 115 -16.22 8.41 -17.57
C LYS A 115 -17.33 8.17 -16.55
N VAL A 116 -18.53 8.66 -16.86
CA VAL A 116 -19.75 8.45 -16.08
C VAL A 116 -20.73 7.69 -16.95
N VAL A 117 -21.28 6.61 -16.42
CA VAL A 117 -22.30 5.80 -17.06
C VAL A 117 -23.64 6.13 -16.42
N LEU A 118 -24.59 6.58 -17.23
CA LEU A 118 -25.96 6.86 -16.84
C LEU A 118 -26.85 5.71 -17.31
N ASP A 119 -27.66 5.17 -16.42
CA ASP A 119 -28.56 4.06 -16.71
C ASP A 119 -30.00 4.41 -16.35
N ALA A 120 -30.92 4.27 -17.30
CA ALA A 120 -32.36 4.41 -17.08
C ALA A 120 -33.11 3.13 -17.48
N SER A 121 -32.42 1.99 -17.54
CA SER A 121 -32.98 0.69 -17.92
C SER A 121 -34.13 0.24 -17.02
N GLY A 122 -34.13 0.67 -15.76
CA GLY A 122 -35.22 0.42 -14.81
C GLY A 122 -36.48 1.27 -15.05
N THR A 123 -36.45 2.24 -15.97
CA THR A 123 -37.61 3.08 -16.30
C THR A 123 -38.68 2.24 -17.01
N SER A 124 -39.94 2.38 -16.59
CA SER A 124 -41.06 1.56 -17.05
C SER A 124 -42.35 2.36 -17.22
N GLY A 125 -43.40 1.70 -17.72
CA GLY A 125 -44.69 2.32 -18.02
C GLY A 125 -44.68 3.12 -19.33
N GLY A 126 -45.71 3.93 -19.56
CA GLY A 126 -45.93 4.66 -20.82
C GLY A 126 -46.30 3.75 -22.00
N HIS A 127 -46.55 4.37 -23.16
CA HIS A 127 -46.99 3.66 -24.36
C HIS A 127 -45.83 3.34 -25.30
N GLY A 128 -45.52 2.05 -25.46
CA GLY A 128 -44.50 1.56 -26.39
C GLY A 128 -43.06 1.83 -25.96
N ARG A 129 -42.16 2.04 -26.93
CA ARG A 129 -40.72 2.16 -26.68
C ARG A 129 -40.38 3.52 -26.06
N LEU A 130 -39.76 3.51 -24.88
CA LEU A 130 -39.32 4.71 -24.18
C LEU A 130 -37.97 5.24 -24.70
N THR A 131 -37.91 6.56 -24.84
CA THR A 131 -36.71 7.31 -25.23
C THR A 131 -36.26 8.22 -24.10
N CYS A 132 -35.00 8.09 -23.70
CA CYS A 132 -34.39 8.84 -22.62
C CYS A 132 -33.49 9.95 -23.18
N HIS A 133 -33.75 11.18 -22.75
CA HIS A 133 -33.02 12.40 -23.07
C HIS A 133 -32.31 12.91 -21.81
N TRP A 134 -31.00 12.71 -21.78
CA TRP A 134 -30.13 13.17 -20.72
C TRP A 134 -29.61 14.58 -21.02
N LYS A 135 -29.63 15.44 -20.01
CA LYS A 135 -28.96 16.74 -20.01
C LYS A 135 -28.17 16.88 -18.70
N VAL A 136 -26.85 16.92 -18.80
CA VAL A 136 -25.97 17.19 -17.66
C VAL A 136 -25.33 18.56 -17.84
N THR A 137 -25.49 19.43 -16.86
CA THR A 137 -24.88 20.76 -16.83
C THR A 137 -23.69 20.73 -15.86
N ALA A 138 -22.49 20.90 -16.42
CA ALA A 138 -21.21 20.98 -15.72
C ALA A 138 -20.46 22.24 -16.18
N ASP A 139 -19.17 22.12 -16.54
CA ASP A 139 -18.41 23.15 -17.28
C ASP A 139 -19.09 23.55 -18.61
N LYS A 140 -19.72 22.56 -19.24
CA LYS A 140 -20.59 22.73 -20.40
C LYS A 140 -21.84 21.86 -20.26
N THR A 141 -22.78 22.03 -21.18
CA THR A 141 -23.96 21.17 -21.25
C THR A 141 -23.67 19.94 -22.11
N TYR A 142 -23.78 18.75 -21.51
CA TYR A 142 -23.71 17.46 -22.17
C TYR A 142 -25.13 16.96 -22.43
N LYS A 143 -25.42 16.45 -23.63
CA LYS A 143 -26.74 15.93 -24.00
C LYS A 143 -26.60 14.56 -24.65
N ALA A 144 -27.52 13.66 -24.35
CA ALA A 144 -27.61 12.36 -25.04
C ALA A 144 -29.07 11.94 -25.20
N LYS A 145 -29.40 11.32 -26.34
CA LYS A 145 -30.72 10.73 -26.63
C LYS A 145 -30.53 9.26 -27.01
N LYS A 146 -31.09 8.34 -26.22
CA LYS A 146 -31.02 6.89 -26.46
C LYS A 146 -32.33 6.22 -26.02
N ALA A 147 -32.55 4.98 -26.44
CA ALA A 147 -33.59 4.16 -25.84
C ALA A 147 -33.28 3.99 -24.34
N CYS A 148 -34.30 4.03 -23.48
CA CYS A 148 -34.08 3.94 -22.03
C CYS A 148 -33.45 2.61 -21.59
N SER A 149 -33.62 1.53 -22.37
CA SER A 149 -32.98 0.23 -22.16
C SER A 149 -31.48 0.19 -22.47
N LYS A 150 -30.86 1.32 -22.82
CA LYS A 150 -29.43 1.42 -23.14
C LYS A 150 -28.78 2.48 -22.27
N THR A 151 -27.60 2.16 -21.75
CA THR A 151 -26.79 3.08 -20.96
C THR A 151 -26.19 4.19 -21.84
N VAL A 152 -25.84 5.30 -21.20
CA VAL A 152 -25.16 6.44 -21.83
C VAL A 152 -23.85 6.69 -21.10
N SER A 153 -22.73 6.71 -21.83
CA SER A 153 -21.45 7.15 -21.28
C SER A 153 -21.19 8.62 -21.60
N MET A 154 -20.78 9.40 -20.59
CA MET A 154 -20.35 10.80 -20.71
C MET A 154 -18.97 10.98 -20.06
N LYS A 155 -18.21 12.00 -20.48
CA LYS A 155 -16.99 12.42 -19.79
C LYS A 155 -17.27 13.71 -19.04
N LEU A 156 -17.29 13.67 -17.72
CA LEU A 156 -17.68 14.78 -16.86
C LEU A 156 -16.52 15.20 -15.94
N PRO A 157 -16.37 16.51 -15.64
CA PRO A 157 -15.38 16.94 -14.66
C PRO A 157 -15.79 16.50 -13.25
N GLU A 158 -14.82 16.44 -12.34
CA GLU A 158 -15.09 16.24 -10.91
C GLU A 158 -16.02 17.30 -10.32
N GLY A 159 -16.71 16.92 -9.25
CA GLY A 159 -17.64 17.78 -8.53
C GLY A 159 -19.11 17.45 -8.77
N LYS A 160 -19.97 18.31 -8.22
CA LYS A 160 -21.44 18.16 -8.26
C LYS A 160 -21.98 18.71 -9.59
N GLN A 161 -22.52 17.83 -10.44
CA GLN A 161 -23.07 18.15 -11.75
C GLN A 161 -24.59 18.06 -11.73
N LYS A 162 -25.29 19.05 -12.29
CA LYS A 162 -26.76 19.04 -12.38
C LYS A 162 -27.21 18.11 -13.50
N LEU A 163 -28.14 17.22 -13.22
CA LEU A 163 -28.68 16.24 -14.16
C LEU A 163 -30.18 16.45 -14.38
N ARG A 164 -30.62 16.36 -15.64
CA ARG A 164 -32.03 16.27 -16.02
C ARG A 164 -32.23 15.10 -16.97
N LEU A 165 -33.18 14.24 -16.65
CA LEU A 165 -33.61 13.13 -17.49
C LEU A 165 -35.05 13.37 -17.94
N LYS A 166 -35.25 13.56 -19.24
CA LYS A 166 -36.58 13.58 -19.86
C LYS A 166 -36.83 12.23 -20.55
N VAL A 167 -37.88 11.53 -20.14
CA VAL A 167 -38.34 10.29 -20.76
C VAL A 167 -39.56 10.60 -21.61
N THR A 168 -39.58 10.15 -22.86
CA THR A 168 -40.68 10.30 -23.79
C THR A 168 -41.11 8.93 -24.31
N ASP A 169 -42.40 8.64 -24.36
CA ASP A 169 -42.94 7.41 -24.94
C ASP A 169 -43.18 7.56 -26.47
N LYS A 170 -43.79 6.55 -27.11
CA LYS A 170 -44.08 6.58 -28.55
C LYS A 170 -45.12 7.64 -28.92
N GLU A 171 -46.08 7.89 -28.03
CA GLU A 171 -47.22 8.77 -28.24
C GLU A 171 -46.88 10.24 -27.97
N GLY A 172 -45.67 10.50 -27.45
CA GLY A 172 -45.16 11.84 -27.18
C GLY A 172 -45.39 12.31 -25.75
N HIS A 173 -46.01 11.47 -24.90
CA HIS A 173 -46.10 11.73 -23.47
C HIS A 173 -44.69 11.77 -22.90
N SER A 174 -44.43 12.70 -21.98
CA SER A 174 -43.09 12.84 -21.44
C SER A 174 -43.07 13.23 -19.98
N LYS A 175 -42.09 12.70 -19.26
CA LYS A 175 -41.82 13.01 -17.86
C LYS A 175 -40.39 13.45 -17.71
N THR A 176 -40.16 14.51 -16.95
CA THR A 176 -38.82 15.02 -16.66
C THR A 176 -38.52 14.93 -15.17
N VAL A 177 -37.35 14.44 -14.82
CA VAL A 177 -36.81 14.46 -13.46
C VAL A 177 -35.52 15.27 -13.43
N ALA A 178 -35.33 16.01 -12.33
CA ALA A 178 -34.10 16.75 -12.04
C ALA A 178 -33.38 16.08 -10.86
N SER A 179 -32.05 16.06 -10.91
CA SER A 179 -31.19 15.51 -9.86
C SER A 179 -29.75 16.01 -10.03
N HIS A 180 -28.79 15.36 -9.39
CA HIS A 180 -27.37 15.63 -9.53
C HIS A 180 -26.53 14.36 -9.48
N VAL A 181 -25.35 14.38 -10.10
CA VAL A 181 -24.30 13.37 -9.92
C VAL A 181 -23.09 14.03 -9.29
N ARG A 182 -22.35 13.33 -8.42
CA ARG A 182 -21.11 13.83 -7.82
C ARG A 182 -19.94 13.01 -8.32
N VAL A 183 -19.28 13.49 -9.37
CA VAL A 183 -18.10 12.82 -9.91
C VAL A 183 -16.96 13.01 -8.93
N LYS A 184 -16.39 11.91 -8.45
CA LYS A 184 -15.26 11.90 -7.52
C LYS A 184 -14.26 10.84 -7.94
N ASN A 185 -13.01 11.25 -8.10
CA ASN A 185 -11.89 10.35 -8.14
C ASN A 185 -11.11 10.47 -6.83
N THR A 186 -10.58 9.37 -6.34
CA THR A 186 -9.65 9.34 -5.21
C THR A 186 -8.27 9.05 -5.77
N LEU A 187 -7.38 10.05 -5.73
CA LEU A 187 -6.00 9.90 -6.15
C LEU A 187 -5.17 9.36 -4.99
N ILE A 188 -4.62 8.16 -5.15
CA ILE A 188 -3.81 7.48 -4.14
C ILE A 188 -2.37 7.40 -4.64
N ALA A 189 -1.41 7.71 -3.77
CA ALA A 189 0.01 7.48 -4.02
C ALA A 189 0.55 6.41 -3.06
N ILE A 190 1.22 5.39 -3.58
CA ILE A 190 2.01 4.43 -2.82
C ILE A 190 3.48 4.79 -3.02
N MET A 191 4.20 4.89 -1.92
CA MET A 191 5.63 5.17 -1.87
C MET A 191 6.25 4.27 -0.80
N GLY A 192 7.55 4.04 -0.89
CA GLY A 192 8.24 3.26 0.13
C GLY A 192 9.25 2.26 -0.38
N ASP A 193 9.57 1.34 0.50
CA ASP A 193 10.48 0.23 0.29
C ASP A 193 9.77 -1.04 -0.20
N SER A 194 10.39 -2.19 0.03
CA SER A 194 9.97 -3.51 -0.40
C SER A 194 8.65 -3.98 0.21
N PHE A 195 8.32 -3.54 1.43
CA PHE A 195 7.05 -3.87 2.07
C PHE A 195 5.87 -3.17 1.38
N ALA A 196 6.08 -1.95 0.87
CA ALA A 196 5.08 -1.25 0.07
C ALA A 196 5.04 -1.74 -1.38
N SER A 197 6.20 -2.06 -1.98
CA SER A 197 6.28 -2.55 -3.35
C SER A 197 5.64 -3.93 -3.51
N GLY A 198 5.60 -4.72 -2.43
CA GLY A 198 5.11 -6.09 -2.37
C GLY A 198 6.18 -7.11 -2.78
N GLU A 199 7.44 -6.85 -2.45
CA GLU A 199 8.48 -7.86 -2.62
C GLU A 199 8.07 -9.20 -1.98
N GLY A 200 8.42 -10.29 -2.64
CA GLY A 200 7.95 -11.64 -2.29
C GLY A 200 6.56 -12.04 -2.80
N ILE A 201 5.72 -11.15 -3.35
CA ILE A 201 4.40 -11.53 -3.89
C ILE A 201 4.20 -11.11 -5.37
N PRO A 202 3.61 -11.96 -6.23
CA PRO A 202 3.30 -13.36 -5.98
C PRO A 202 4.56 -14.22 -5.75
N PRO A 203 4.48 -15.33 -4.99
CA PRO A 203 5.62 -16.21 -4.69
C PRO A 203 6.17 -16.97 -5.91
N PHE A 204 5.77 -16.63 -7.13
CA PHE A 204 6.16 -17.42 -8.31
C PHE A 204 7.60 -17.05 -8.66
N THR A 205 8.50 -18.03 -8.63
CA THR A 205 9.58 -18.09 -9.60
C THR A 205 9.18 -19.10 -10.66
N ASN A 206 9.21 -18.68 -11.93
CA ASN A 206 9.32 -19.66 -12.99
C ASN A 206 10.80 -20.03 -13.16
N PRO A 207 11.19 -21.31 -13.02
CA PRO A 207 12.44 -21.82 -13.55
C PRO A 207 12.38 -21.80 -15.08
N ASP A 208 12.96 -20.74 -15.63
CA ASP A 208 13.49 -20.66 -17.00
C ASP A 208 12.48 -20.58 -18.15
N ILE A 209 12.15 -19.35 -18.55
CA ILE A 209 11.47 -18.99 -19.82
C ILE A 209 12.18 -19.61 -21.05
N ARG A 210 13.43 -20.06 -20.90
CA ARG A 210 14.20 -20.77 -21.94
C ARG A 210 13.70 -22.18 -22.22
N THR A 211 12.95 -22.82 -21.31
CA THR A 211 12.52 -24.23 -21.45
C THR A 211 11.01 -24.41 -21.63
N ASN A 212 10.18 -23.49 -21.14
CA ASN A 212 8.74 -23.47 -21.38
C ASN A 212 8.26 -22.06 -21.80
N PRO A 213 8.03 -21.81 -23.10
CA PRO A 213 7.55 -20.51 -23.57
C PRO A 213 6.10 -20.18 -23.17
N ASN A 214 5.35 -21.14 -22.61
CA ASN A 214 3.98 -20.92 -22.13
C ASN A 214 3.89 -20.62 -20.62
N ALA A 215 5.01 -20.69 -19.89
CA ALA A 215 4.99 -20.45 -18.46
C ALA A 215 4.90 -18.95 -18.14
N ARG A 216 4.00 -18.57 -17.22
CA ARG A 216 3.84 -17.17 -16.78
C ARG A 216 5.04 -16.76 -15.92
N GLN A 217 5.67 -15.65 -16.31
CA GLN A 217 6.77 -15.02 -15.57
C GLN A 217 6.25 -14.44 -14.25
N VAL A 218 7.13 -14.31 -13.24
CA VAL A 218 6.87 -13.47 -12.06
C VAL A 218 6.35 -12.14 -12.57
N ALA A 219 5.07 -11.86 -12.33
CA ALA A 219 4.41 -10.73 -12.97
C ALA A 219 4.67 -9.44 -12.19
N TRP A 220 5.92 -9.21 -11.77
CA TRP A 220 6.34 -7.90 -11.31
C TRP A 220 5.89 -6.89 -12.33
N ASP A 221 5.06 -5.94 -11.91
CA ASP A 221 4.72 -4.81 -12.76
C ASP A 221 6.00 -4.06 -13.12
N MET A 222 6.94 -3.99 -12.17
CA MET A 222 8.29 -3.50 -12.40
C MET A 222 9.33 -4.37 -11.67
N GLY A 223 10.04 -5.22 -12.42
CA GLY A 223 11.04 -6.15 -11.87
C GLY A 223 12.22 -5.50 -11.15
N GLY A 224 12.69 -4.34 -11.61
CA GLY A 224 13.81 -3.63 -10.96
C GLY A 224 13.52 -3.07 -9.56
N CYS A 225 12.24 -3.06 -9.19
CA CYS A 225 11.74 -2.56 -7.92
C CYS A 225 11.04 -3.63 -7.10
N ASN A 226 10.98 -4.88 -7.59
CA ASN A 226 10.10 -5.92 -7.05
C ASN A 226 8.71 -5.35 -6.74
N ARG A 227 8.15 -4.56 -7.68
CA ARG A 227 6.86 -3.90 -7.55
C ARG A 227 5.76 -4.74 -8.17
N THR A 228 4.67 -4.90 -7.45
CA THR A 228 3.62 -5.84 -7.77
C THR A 228 2.24 -5.28 -7.44
N ARG A 229 1.28 -5.44 -8.33
CA ARG A 229 -0.14 -5.20 -8.07
C ARG A 229 -0.75 -6.08 -6.98
N TRP A 230 -0.01 -7.12 -6.56
CA TRP A 230 -0.42 -8.02 -5.48
C TRP A 230 0.01 -7.52 -4.10
N SER A 231 0.69 -6.38 -3.98
CA SER A 231 1.00 -5.82 -2.67
C SER A 231 -0.29 -5.44 -1.91
N GLY A 232 -0.28 -5.60 -0.60
CA GLY A 232 -1.37 -5.20 0.28
C GLY A 232 -1.70 -3.71 0.15
N PHE A 233 -0.73 -2.90 -0.26
CA PHE A 233 -0.90 -1.48 -0.56
C PHE A 233 -1.76 -1.29 -1.81
N VAL A 234 -1.48 -1.99 -2.91
CA VAL A 234 -2.30 -1.93 -4.13
C VAL A 234 -3.69 -2.53 -3.88
N ARG A 235 -3.76 -3.69 -3.20
CA ARG A 235 -5.03 -4.32 -2.80
C ARG A 235 -5.87 -3.39 -1.92
N SER A 236 -5.26 -2.60 -1.05
CA SER A 236 -6.01 -1.62 -0.25
C SER A 236 -6.68 -0.54 -1.11
N ALA A 237 -6.00 -0.06 -2.16
CA ALA A 237 -6.56 0.91 -3.10
C ALA A 237 -7.70 0.31 -3.94
N GLN A 238 -7.55 -0.95 -4.34
CA GLN A 238 -8.61 -1.71 -4.98
C GLN A 238 -9.82 -1.89 -4.06
N ALA A 239 -9.61 -2.25 -2.80
CA ALA A 239 -10.67 -2.37 -1.80
C ALA A 239 -11.42 -1.03 -1.64
N LEU A 240 -10.73 0.11 -1.70
CA LEU A 240 -11.37 1.43 -1.72
C LEU A 240 -12.23 1.68 -2.97
N GLU A 241 -11.85 1.19 -4.14
CA GLU A 241 -12.70 1.31 -5.33
C GLU A 241 -13.94 0.41 -5.24
N SER A 242 -13.81 -0.77 -4.64
CA SER A 242 -14.89 -1.77 -4.55
C SER A 242 -16.09 -1.33 -3.71
N VAL A 243 -15.90 -0.41 -2.75
CA VAL A 243 -16.97 0.01 -1.83
C VAL A 243 -17.98 0.98 -2.45
N ASP A 244 -17.64 1.61 -3.58
CA ASP A 244 -18.52 2.61 -4.22
C ASP A 244 -18.40 2.67 -5.73
N ASN A 245 -19.41 2.12 -6.42
CA ASN A 245 -19.51 2.15 -7.89
C ASN A 245 -19.79 3.55 -8.47
N ARG A 246 -19.96 4.57 -7.63
CA ARG A 246 -20.19 5.98 -8.01
C ARG A 246 -18.93 6.85 -7.82
N SER A 247 -17.79 6.22 -7.53
CA SER A 247 -16.49 6.88 -7.46
C SER A 247 -15.45 6.08 -8.26
N ASN A 248 -14.29 6.70 -8.48
CA ASN A 248 -13.12 6.01 -9.01
C ASN A 248 -11.94 6.10 -8.06
N VAL A 249 -11.02 5.15 -8.20
CA VAL A 249 -9.67 5.27 -7.67
C VAL A 249 -8.70 5.41 -8.84
N THR A 250 -7.76 6.34 -8.71
CA THR A 250 -6.57 6.39 -9.55
C THR A 250 -5.37 6.14 -8.64
N LEU A 251 -4.58 5.14 -8.97
CA LEU A 251 -3.43 4.75 -8.17
C LEU A 251 -2.13 5.10 -8.88
N VAL A 252 -1.23 5.73 -8.15
CA VAL A 252 0.16 5.93 -8.51
C VAL A 252 1.01 5.14 -7.52
N ASP A 253 1.72 4.12 -7.98
CA ASP A 253 2.62 3.33 -7.15
C ASP A 253 4.05 3.53 -7.64
N VAL A 254 4.88 4.13 -6.79
CA VAL A 254 6.31 4.34 -7.04
C VAL A 254 7.18 3.68 -5.96
N ALA A 255 6.61 2.84 -5.09
CA ALA A 255 7.38 2.10 -4.10
C ALA A 255 8.37 1.16 -4.79
N CYS A 256 9.51 0.90 -4.14
CA CYS A 256 10.58 0.15 -4.76
C CYS A 256 11.45 -0.52 -3.70
N ALA A 257 11.67 -1.83 -3.87
CA ALA A 257 12.51 -2.64 -3.00
C ALA A 257 13.90 -2.05 -2.76
N GLY A 258 14.36 -2.11 -1.50
CA GLY A 258 15.59 -1.47 -1.06
C GLY A 258 15.49 0.05 -0.88
N GLY A 259 14.27 0.62 -0.95
CA GLY A 259 14.04 2.04 -0.78
C GLY A 259 14.44 2.54 0.62
N GLU A 260 15.10 3.69 0.67
CA GLU A 260 15.43 4.41 1.89
C GLU A 260 14.82 5.82 1.89
N VAL A 261 14.79 6.49 3.05
CA VAL A 261 14.32 7.88 3.13
C VAL A 261 15.21 8.80 2.31
N GLN A 262 16.54 8.59 2.34
CA GLN A 262 17.51 9.45 1.67
C GLN A 262 18.60 8.61 0.98
N LYS A 263 19.82 9.17 0.84
CA LYS A 263 20.98 8.45 0.32
C LYS A 263 21.47 7.51 1.42
N GLY A 264 21.71 6.27 1.04
CA GLY A 264 22.48 5.32 1.84
C GLY A 264 23.34 4.46 0.96
N HIS A 265 23.84 3.38 1.56
CA HIS A 265 24.84 2.53 0.97
C HIS A 265 24.53 1.08 1.32
N ILE A 266 24.52 0.21 0.31
CA ILE A 266 24.55 -1.24 0.49
C ILE A 266 25.97 -1.67 0.15
N THR A 267 26.59 -2.56 0.91
CA THR A 267 27.90 -3.10 0.52
C THR A 267 27.82 -4.60 0.23
N SER A 268 28.69 -5.10 -0.64
CA SER A 268 28.72 -6.51 -1.02
C SER A 268 30.16 -7.00 -1.20
N LEU A 269 30.37 -8.29 -0.89
CA LEU A 269 31.65 -8.98 -1.03
C LEU A 269 31.80 -9.55 -2.44
N GLN A 270 32.67 -8.94 -3.23
CA GLN A 270 33.03 -9.45 -4.55
C GLN A 270 34.33 -10.26 -4.48
N LYS A 271 34.36 -11.41 -5.15
CA LYS A 271 35.57 -12.21 -5.29
C LYS A 271 36.41 -11.65 -6.43
N ASP A 272 37.60 -11.16 -6.11
CA ASP A 272 38.59 -10.65 -7.07
C ASP A 272 39.89 -11.42 -6.91
N GLY A 273 40.32 -12.15 -7.95
CA GLY A 273 41.61 -12.85 -7.96
C GLY A 273 41.85 -13.87 -6.83
N GLY A 274 40.80 -14.34 -6.13
CA GLY A 274 40.90 -15.27 -5.01
C GLY A 274 40.79 -14.65 -3.62
N SER A 275 40.70 -13.31 -3.52
CA SER A 275 40.34 -12.59 -2.29
C SER A 275 38.93 -12.01 -2.39
N TYR A 276 38.30 -11.72 -1.25
CA TYR A 276 37.04 -10.98 -1.19
C TYR A 276 37.34 -9.50 -0.97
N LYS A 277 36.66 -8.64 -1.73
CA LYS A 277 36.71 -7.19 -1.61
C LYS A 277 35.31 -6.66 -1.28
N VAL A 278 35.23 -5.77 -0.30
CA VAL A 278 34.01 -5.01 -0.01
C VAL A 278 33.82 -3.94 -1.08
N VAL A 279 32.65 -3.92 -1.70
CA VAL A 279 32.22 -2.91 -2.68
C VAL A 279 30.97 -2.23 -2.15
N GLU A 280 31.00 -0.91 -2.03
CA GLU A 280 29.85 -0.11 -1.61
C GLU A 280 29.07 0.35 -2.85
N TYR A 281 27.75 0.28 -2.74
CA TYR A 281 26.76 0.63 -3.75
C TYR A 281 25.87 1.73 -3.21
N GLU A 282 25.75 2.84 -3.92
CA GLU A 282 24.82 3.90 -3.53
C GLU A 282 23.39 3.44 -3.73
N THR A 283 22.55 3.69 -2.73
CA THR A 283 21.09 3.45 -2.77
C THR A 283 20.32 4.71 -2.35
N GLY A 284 19.00 4.68 -2.56
CA GLY A 284 18.10 5.80 -2.39
C GLY A 284 16.64 5.39 -2.25
N GLY A 285 15.72 6.31 -2.51
CA GLY A 285 14.29 6.07 -2.41
C GLY A 285 13.49 7.35 -2.43
N ILE A 286 13.04 7.81 -1.26
CA ILE A 286 12.09 8.94 -1.16
C ILE A 286 12.72 10.24 -1.67
N LEU A 287 13.88 10.61 -1.14
CA LEU A 287 14.55 11.89 -1.45
C LEU A 287 15.72 11.77 -2.42
N TYR A 288 16.23 10.56 -2.63
CA TYR A 288 17.43 10.28 -3.44
C TYR A 288 17.11 9.30 -4.58
N PRO A 289 17.76 9.38 -5.76
CA PRO A 289 17.53 8.43 -6.83
C PRO A 289 17.89 7.02 -6.38
N GLN A 290 17.03 6.06 -6.73
CA GLN A 290 17.18 4.68 -6.28
C GLN A 290 17.84 3.85 -7.37
N SER A 291 18.90 3.12 -7.03
CA SER A 291 19.53 2.18 -7.94
C SER A 291 18.66 0.93 -8.11
N TRP A 292 18.63 0.38 -9.31
CA TRP A 292 17.84 -0.81 -9.59
C TRP A 292 18.46 -2.04 -8.94
N VAL A 293 17.65 -2.93 -8.38
CA VAL A 293 18.16 -4.20 -7.86
C VAL A 293 18.21 -5.21 -9.02
N GLY A 294 19.38 -5.80 -9.25
CA GLY A 294 19.55 -6.90 -10.19
C GLY A 294 18.91 -8.19 -9.69
N TYR A 295 18.76 -9.19 -10.56
CA TYR A 295 18.29 -10.54 -10.17
C TYR A 295 19.21 -11.23 -9.14
N ASP A 296 20.44 -10.76 -9.01
CA ASP A 296 21.44 -11.18 -8.02
C ASP A 296 21.28 -10.45 -6.67
N GLY A 297 20.26 -9.59 -6.53
CA GLY A 297 20.04 -8.77 -5.33
C GLY A 297 20.99 -7.58 -5.22
N LEU A 298 21.84 -7.32 -6.22
CA LEU A 298 22.83 -6.25 -6.16
C LEU A 298 22.36 -4.98 -6.88
N PRO A 299 22.62 -3.79 -6.32
CA PRO A 299 22.27 -2.54 -6.98
C PRO A 299 23.07 -2.28 -8.26
N ARG A 300 22.38 -1.92 -9.34
CA ARG A 300 22.95 -1.54 -10.64
C ARG A 300 23.28 -0.05 -10.67
N GLN A 301 24.53 0.31 -10.40
CA GLN A 301 25.00 1.71 -10.31
C GLN A 301 24.98 2.50 -11.63
N THR A 302 24.51 1.89 -12.72
CA THR A 302 24.30 2.55 -14.02
C THR A 302 22.82 2.80 -14.31
N GLU A 303 21.92 2.26 -13.48
CA GLU A 303 20.48 2.30 -13.67
C GLU A 303 19.85 2.86 -12.39
N PHE A 304 19.34 4.08 -12.48
CA PHE A 304 18.67 4.76 -11.37
C PHE A 304 17.24 5.14 -11.76
N GLN A 305 16.34 5.09 -10.80
CA GLN A 305 15.07 5.78 -10.86
C GLN A 305 15.16 7.14 -10.19
N PRO A 306 14.40 8.15 -10.65
CA PRO A 306 14.27 9.42 -9.94
C PRO A 306 13.80 9.23 -8.50
N PRO A 307 14.06 10.17 -7.58
CA PRO A 307 13.49 10.15 -6.23
C PRO A 307 11.98 9.95 -6.28
N GLN A 308 11.42 9.13 -5.39
CA GLN A 308 10.00 8.79 -5.44
C GLN A 308 9.10 10.04 -5.33
N ILE A 309 9.52 11.07 -4.58
CA ILE A 309 8.83 12.38 -4.53
C ILE A 309 8.73 13.01 -5.93
N ASP A 310 9.80 12.96 -6.71
CA ASP A 310 9.81 13.51 -8.06
C ASP A 310 8.95 12.69 -9.02
N GLN A 311 8.97 11.35 -8.87
CA GLN A 311 8.11 10.45 -9.64
C GLN A 311 6.62 10.75 -9.39
N VAL A 312 6.16 10.79 -8.13
CA VAL A 312 4.76 11.09 -7.81
C VAL A 312 4.34 12.44 -8.38
N ASN A 313 5.16 13.48 -8.20
CA ASN A 313 4.83 14.81 -8.71
C ASN A 313 4.75 14.85 -10.25
N ALA A 314 5.67 14.18 -10.95
CA ALA A 314 5.64 14.12 -12.40
C ALA A 314 4.43 13.34 -12.93
N ILE A 315 4.09 12.21 -12.30
CA ILE A 315 2.96 11.37 -12.68
C ILE A 315 1.64 12.11 -12.41
N THR A 316 1.45 12.65 -11.22
CA THR A 316 0.24 13.36 -10.79
C THR A 316 0.13 14.77 -11.36
N ARG A 317 1.20 15.31 -11.96
CA ARG A 317 1.32 16.69 -12.44
C ARG A 317 1.15 17.72 -11.32
N GLY A 318 1.60 17.35 -10.11
CA GLY A 318 1.45 18.16 -8.90
C GLY A 318 0.02 18.24 -8.36
N ASN A 319 -0.91 17.42 -8.85
CA ASN A 319 -2.25 17.34 -8.29
C ASN A 319 -2.21 16.89 -6.83
N THR A 320 -3.13 17.42 -6.03
CA THR A 320 -3.29 17.00 -4.64
C THR A 320 -3.68 15.53 -4.57
N VAL A 321 -2.91 14.74 -3.82
CA VAL A 321 -3.16 13.34 -3.53
C VAL A 321 -4.15 13.24 -2.36
N ASP A 322 -5.19 12.43 -2.51
CA ASP A 322 -6.21 12.24 -1.47
C ASP A 322 -5.72 11.36 -0.32
N LEU A 323 -4.86 10.39 -0.61
CA LEU A 323 -4.29 9.43 0.32
C LEU A 323 -2.88 9.02 -0.11
N THR A 324 -1.89 9.13 0.77
CA THR A 324 -0.55 8.58 0.56
C THR A 324 -0.37 7.39 1.49
N LEU A 325 0.06 6.24 0.96
CA LEU A 325 0.43 5.06 1.72
C LEU A 325 1.95 4.90 1.64
N LEU A 326 2.61 4.83 2.79
CA LEU A 326 4.08 4.86 2.90
C LEU A 326 4.57 3.74 3.81
N SER A 327 5.49 2.89 3.34
CA SER A 327 6.34 2.05 4.18
C SER A 327 7.79 2.45 3.97
N ILE A 328 8.47 3.01 4.97
CA ILE A 328 9.86 3.43 4.81
C ILE A 328 10.58 3.52 6.15
N GLY A 329 11.87 3.21 6.18
CA GLY A 329 12.76 3.31 7.33
C GLY A 329 13.39 1.99 7.78
N GLY A 330 12.91 0.84 7.30
CA GLY A 330 13.45 -0.47 7.66
C GLY A 330 14.86 -0.66 7.11
N ASN A 331 15.07 -0.25 5.86
CA ASN A 331 16.41 -0.22 5.24
C ASN A 331 17.31 0.81 5.93
N ASP A 332 16.79 2.02 6.23
CA ASP A 332 17.56 3.03 6.96
C ASP A 332 18.00 2.54 8.36
N ALA A 333 17.20 1.70 9.03
CA ALA A 333 17.54 1.07 10.31
C ALA A 333 18.49 -0.13 10.18
N GLY A 334 18.77 -0.62 8.97
CA GLY A 334 19.65 -1.75 8.71
C GLY A 334 18.98 -3.13 8.86
N LEU A 335 17.65 -3.24 8.74
CA LEU A 335 16.94 -4.54 8.87
C LEU A 335 17.49 -5.61 7.90
N SER A 336 17.81 -5.21 6.66
CA SER A 336 18.41 -6.09 5.65
C SER A 336 19.80 -6.58 6.07
N ASP A 337 20.61 -5.73 6.70
CA ASP A 337 21.94 -6.13 7.18
C ASP A 337 21.86 -7.08 8.37
N ILE A 338 20.90 -6.85 9.26
CA ILE A 338 20.60 -7.74 10.38
C ILE A 338 20.18 -9.11 9.85
N ALA A 339 19.26 -9.13 8.88
CA ALA A 339 18.83 -10.34 8.21
C ALA A 339 20.01 -11.11 7.59
N LEU A 340 20.81 -10.45 6.76
CA LEU A 340 21.93 -11.06 6.06
C LEU A 340 23.00 -11.57 7.05
N THR A 341 23.36 -10.77 8.04
CA THR A 341 24.40 -11.11 9.03
C THR A 341 23.96 -12.25 9.95
N CYS A 342 22.71 -12.23 10.41
CA CYS A 342 22.20 -13.26 11.33
C CYS A 342 21.68 -14.53 10.63
N THR A 343 21.47 -14.49 9.31
CA THR A 343 20.88 -15.63 8.58
C THR A 343 21.85 -16.26 7.57
N ILE A 344 22.47 -15.46 6.71
CA ILE A 344 23.25 -15.96 5.57
C ILE A 344 24.63 -16.45 6.03
N TYR A 345 25.19 -15.83 7.08
CA TYR A 345 26.44 -16.30 7.70
C TYR A 345 26.34 -17.78 8.10
N ASP A 346 25.16 -18.23 8.53
CA ASP A 346 24.93 -19.61 8.91
C ASP A 346 24.67 -20.58 7.77
N TYR A 347 24.17 -20.08 6.64
CA TYR A 347 23.86 -20.94 5.48
C TYR A 347 25.04 -21.10 4.52
N VAL A 348 25.89 -20.07 4.38
CA VAL A 348 26.91 -20.00 3.31
C VAL A 348 28.31 -20.42 3.76
N ILE A 349 28.63 -20.34 5.06
CA ILE A 349 29.96 -20.72 5.58
C ILE A 349 29.95 -22.20 5.99
N PRO A 350 30.83 -23.06 5.42
CA PRO A 350 30.94 -24.46 5.81
C PRO A 350 31.16 -24.59 7.32
N LEU A 351 30.47 -25.53 7.97
CA LEU A 351 30.58 -25.85 9.40
C LEU A 351 32.03 -25.98 9.91
N THR A 352 32.96 -26.38 9.03
CA THR A 352 34.39 -26.54 9.33
C THR A 352 35.18 -25.23 9.42
N LEU A 353 34.61 -24.11 8.96
CA LEU A 353 35.17 -22.76 9.01
C LEU A 353 34.42 -21.83 9.97
N LYS A 354 33.31 -22.30 10.57
CA LYS A 354 32.53 -21.52 11.53
C LYS A 354 33.26 -21.41 12.86
N THR A 355 33.67 -20.20 13.24
CA THR A 355 33.90 -19.89 14.66
C THR A 355 32.55 -19.71 15.35
N PRO A 356 32.34 -20.22 16.58
CA PRO A 356 31.11 -19.95 17.32
C PRO A 356 31.04 -18.46 17.71
N SER A 357 30.41 -17.64 16.88
CA SER A 357 30.17 -16.21 17.11
C SER A 357 28.68 -15.89 17.01
N ASN A 358 28.15 -15.14 17.98
CA ASN A 358 26.83 -14.53 17.88
C ASN A 358 26.83 -13.50 16.74
N CYS A 359 25.72 -13.33 16.00
CA CYS A 359 25.68 -12.40 14.86
C CYS A 359 25.64 -10.92 15.28
N TYR A 360 25.27 -10.63 16.54
CA TYR A 360 25.10 -9.27 17.06
C TYR A 360 26.43 -8.55 17.30
N ASP A 361 27.45 -9.28 17.73
CA ASP A 361 28.84 -8.83 17.88
C ASP A 361 29.63 -8.92 16.57
N GLN A 362 29.04 -9.50 15.53
CA GLN A 362 29.70 -9.55 14.24
C GLN A 362 29.69 -8.16 13.63
N ILE A 363 30.82 -7.87 13.01
CA ILE A 363 30.91 -6.81 12.01
C ILE A 363 29.99 -7.27 10.89
N PRO A 364 28.93 -6.50 10.57
CA PRO A 364 28.04 -6.90 9.50
C PRO A 364 28.87 -7.04 8.23
N LEU A 365 28.68 -8.15 7.51
CA LEU A 365 29.41 -8.45 6.26
C LEU A 365 29.32 -7.29 5.24
N ASN A 366 28.34 -6.42 5.44
CA ASN A 366 27.94 -5.36 4.52
C ASN A 366 27.98 -3.93 5.10
N LEU A 367 28.50 -3.66 6.32
CA LEU A 367 28.42 -2.30 6.90
C LEU A 367 29.74 -1.57 7.16
N ASP A 368 30.91 -2.22 7.16
CA ASP A 368 32.16 -1.45 7.25
C ASP A 368 33.37 -2.23 6.73
N GLY A 369 33.75 -1.95 5.48
CA GLY A 369 35.08 -2.30 4.95
C GLY A 369 36.22 -1.43 5.53
N LYS A 370 35.98 -0.70 6.62
CA LYS A 370 36.93 0.20 7.27
C LYS A 370 37.58 -0.47 8.49
N PRO A 371 38.82 -0.09 8.86
CA PRO A 371 39.55 -0.65 9.99
C PRO A 371 38.92 -0.42 11.39
N ASN A 372 37.74 0.20 11.48
CA ASN A 372 36.98 0.45 12.71
C ASN A 372 35.62 -0.25 12.68
N ALA A 373 35.64 -1.54 12.37
CA ALA A 373 34.46 -2.36 12.16
C ALA A 373 33.64 -2.52 13.46
N ARG A 374 32.44 -1.91 13.51
CA ARG A 374 31.56 -1.87 14.68
C ARG A 374 30.57 -3.05 14.70
N PRO A 375 30.15 -3.53 15.88
CA PRO A 375 29.12 -4.56 16.02
C PRO A 375 27.77 -4.17 15.41
N LEU A 376 27.02 -5.14 14.90
CA LEU A 376 25.69 -4.98 14.32
C LEU A 376 24.72 -4.20 15.22
N TYR A 377 24.69 -4.51 16.52
CA TYR A 377 23.78 -3.83 17.47
C TYR A 377 24.06 -2.32 17.56
N GLU A 378 25.33 -1.93 17.45
CA GLU A 378 25.77 -0.54 17.58
C GLU A 378 25.40 0.25 16.32
N VAL A 379 25.61 -0.35 15.14
CA VAL A 379 25.23 0.26 13.87
C VAL A 379 23.71 0.43 13.78
N ALA A 380 22.93 -0.59 14.16
CA ALA A 380 21.47 -0.48 14.17
C ALA A 380 20.97 0.63 15.10
N ASN A 381 21.56 0.77 16.29
CA ASN A 381 21.20 1.82 17.24
C ASN A 381 21.53 3.23 16.72
N ASP A 382 22.70 3.41 16.10
CA ASP A 382 23.08 4.69 15.48
C ASP A 382 22.18 5.04 14.29
N ASN A 383 21.82 4.05 13.48
CA ASN A 383 20.90 4.20 12.35
C ASN A 383 19.52 4.68 12.82
N LEU A 384 18.99 4.12 13.92
CA LEU A 384 17.74 4.56 14.53
C LEU A 384 17.82 6.00 15.06
N GLU A 385 18.98 6.44 15.54
CA GLU A 385 19.20 7.82 15.97
C GLU A 385 19.21 8.81 14.79
N ASP A 386 19.81 8.45 13.65
CA ASP A 386 19.78 9.28 12.43
C ASP A 386 18.40 9.25 11.73
N LEU A 387 17.63 8.17 11.86
CA LEU A 387 16.37 7.99 11.14
C LEU A 387 15.35 9.10 11.41
N GLN A 388 15.23 9.61 12.64
CA GLN A 388 14.34 10.75 12.90
C GLN A 388 14.78 11.99 12.10
N GLN A 389 16.09 12.24 11.98
CA GLN A 389 16.60 13.37 11.21
C GLN A 389 16.31 13.21 9.71
N ARG A 390 16.31 11.97 9.21
CA ARG A 390 15.89 11.66 7.84
C ARG A 390 14.40 11.92 7.64
N TYR A 391 13.54 11.52 8.57
CA TYR A 391 12.12 11.85 8.55
C TYR A 391 11.87 13.36 8.61
N ASP A 392 12.61 14.10 9.41
CA ASP A 392 12.54 15.56 9.48
C ASP A 392 12.89 16.21 8.12
N ARG A 393 13.88 15.66 7.40
CA ARG A 393 14.25 16.10 6.04
C ARG A 393 13.19 15.70 4.99
N MET A 394 12.49 14.59 5.20
CA MET A 394 11.41 14.10 4.34
C MET A 394 10.13 14.90 4.50
N ALA A 395 9.82 15.38 5.71
CA ALA A 395 8.55 16.01 6.04
C ALA A 395 8.15 17.20 5.13
N PRO A 396 9.05 18.13 4.77
CA PRO A 396 8.77 19.21 3.82
C PRO A 396 8.27 18.74 2.46
N CYS A 397 8.67 17.54 2.03
CA CYS A 397 8.23 16.96 0.77
C CYS A 397 6.80 16.40 0.80
N PHE A 398 6.15 16.37 1.97
CA PHE A 398 4.73 16.09 2.14
C PHE A 398 3.96 17.29 2.69
N GLY A 399 4.55 18.49 2.62
CA GLY A 399 3.91 19.73 3.11
C GLY A 399 3.86 19.86 4.63
N ALA A 400 4.69 19.11 5.36
CA ALA A 400 4.84 19.18 6.81
C ALA A 400 6.25 19.64 7.21
N GLY A 401 6.53 19.81 8.50
CA GLY A 401 7.86 20.20 8.99
C GLY A 401 8.29 21.62 8.59
N SER A 402 9.59 21.88 8.65
CA SER A 402 10.20 23.19 8.37
C SER A 402 11.12 23.16 7.15
N GLY A 403 11.07 24.20 6.32
CA GLY A 403 11.96 24.36 5.17
C GLY A 403 11.35 23.89 3.85
N PRO A 404 12.08 24.02 2.73
CA PRO A 404 11.62 23.56 1.42
C PRO A 404 11.83 22.05 1.25
N CYS A 405 10.98 21.41 0.46
CA CYS A 405 11.25 20.07 -0.06
C CYS A 405 12.51 20.09 -0.93
N LYS A 406 13.42 19.14 -0.69
CA LYS A 406 14.63 18.97 -1.48
C LYS A 406 14.85 17.51 -1.85
N THR A 407 15.26 17.28 -3.10
CA THR A 407 15.65 15.96 -3.60
C THR A 407 16.99 16.06 -4.35
N TRP A 408 17.72 14.95 -4.37
CA TRP A 408 18.88 14.78 -5.26
C TRP A 408 18.34 14.35 -6.62
N LYS A 409 18.40 15.24 -7.61
CA LYS A 409 17.82 14.96 -8.92
C LYS A 409 18.61 13.85 -9.62
N LEU A 410 17.91 13.00 -10.35
CA LEU A 410 18.56 12.11 -11.31
C LEU A 410 18.99 12.92 -12.54
N THR A 411 20.25 12.79 -12.93
CA THR A 411 20.85 13.43 -14.11
C THR A 411 21.33 12.37 -15.10
N SER A 412 21.78 12.78 -16.29
CA SER A 412 22.37 11.86 -17.26
C SER A 412 23.65 11.18 -16.78
N SER A 413 24.32 11.72 -15.76
CA SER A 413 25.52 11.14 -15.14
C SER A 413 25.21 10.38 -13.85
N GLY A 414 23.94 10.11 -13.55
CA GLY A 414 23.49 9.50 -12.29
C GLY A 414 22.96 10.54 -11.29
N PRO A 415 22.89 10.20 -10.00
CA PRO A 415 22.40 11.10 -8.97
C PRO A 415 23.21 12.40 -8.89
N ALA A 416 22.53 13.53 -8.69
CA ALA A 416 23.19 14.79 -8.38
C ALA A 416 24.00 14.67 -7.08
N THR A 417 25.06 15.48 -6.94
CA THR A 417 25.90 15.51 -5.73
C THR A 417 25.23 16.26 -4.57
N GLU A 418 24.31 17.17 -4.88
CA GLU A 418 23.62 18.02 -3.89
C GLU A 418 22.10 17.99 -4.08
N ALA A 419 21.37 18.13 -2.98
CA ALA A 419 19.92 18.26 -3.00
C ALA A 419 19.51 19.65 -3.48
N THR A 420 18.54 19.69 -4.38
CA THR A 420 17.95 20.94 -4.90
C THR A 420 16.47 21.00 -4.57
N ASN A 421 15.88 22.19 -4.64
CA ASN A 421 14.46 22.36 -4.36
C ASN A 421 13.61 21.46 -5.28
N ALA A 422 12.66 20.77 -4.69
CA ALA A 422 11.69 19.93 -5.37
C ALA A 422 10.27 20.37 -5.04
N GLN A 423 9.31 19.97 -5.88
CA GLN A 423 7.90 20.16 -5.56
C GLN A 423 7.53 19.18 -4.44
N PRO A 424 6.82 19.60 -3.38
CA PRO A 424 6.23 18.68 -2.43
C PRO A 424 5.12 17.87 -3.09
N VAL A 425 4.96 16.61 -2.68
CA VAL A 425 3.72 15.86 -2.93
C VAL A 425 2.64 16.46 -2.03
N TYR A 426 1.68 17.17 -2.62
CA TYR A 426 0.60 17.79 -1.87
C TYR A 426 -0.43 16.74 -1.43
N VAL A 427 -0.41 16.37 -0.16
CA VAL A 427 -1.43 15.50 0.43
C VAL A 427 -2.60 16.35 0.91
N SER A 428 -3.84 15.94 0.60
CA SER A 428 -5.06 16.71 0.89
C SER A 428 -5.18 17.13 2.37
N LYS A 429 -4.68 16.31 3.28
CA LYS A 429 -4.52 16.58 4.72
C LYS A 429 -3.30 15.81 5.23
N PRO A 430 -2.56 16.33 6.23
CA PRO A 430 -1.41 15.61 6.79
C PRO A 430 -1.77 14.19 7.27
N LYS A 431 -2.92 14.02 7.93
CA LYS A 431 -3.41 12.71 8.40
C LYS A 431 -3.81 11.73 7.29
N ASN A 432 -3.82 12.16 6.04
CA ASN A 432 -4.06 11.29 4.90
C ASN A 432 -2.74 10.74 4.32
N LEU A 433 -1.58 11.10 4.89
CA LEU A 433 -0.37 10.30 4.77
C LEU A 433 -0.42 9.22 5.85
N VAL A 434 -0.43 7.96 5.44
CA VAL A 434 -0.43 6.79 6.31
C VAL A 434 0.97 6.19 6.26
N HIS A 435 1.70 6.26 7.37
CA HIS A 435 3.00 5.61 7.54
C HIS A 435 2.75 4.23 8.15
N ALA A 436 2.81 3.22 7.30
CA ALA A 436 2.66 1.82 7.64
C ALA A 436 3.87 1.33 8.43
N VAL A 437 3.60 0.47 9.40
CA VAL A 437 4.61 -0.20 10.23
C VAL A 437 4.89 -1.59 9.63
N TYR A 438 6.09 -2.11 9.84
CA TYR A 438 6.47 -3.48 9.48
C TYR A 438 5.72 -4.49 10.36
N PRO A 439 5.38 -5.68 9.85
CA PRO A 439 4.77 -6.71 10.67
C PRO A 439 5.76 -7.26 11.71
N ASP A 440 5.21 -7.97 12.69
CA ASP A 440 5.97 -8.63 13.74
C ASP A 440 6.71 -9.87 13.21
N LEU A 441 8.02 -9.74 13.04
CA LEU A 441 8.91 -10.83 12.66
C LEU A 441 9.23 -11.77 13.85
N THR A 442 8.87 -11.40 15.07
CA THR A 442 9.57 -11.84 16.28
C THR A 442 8.83 -12.86 17.13
N THR A 443 7.54 -13.10 16.90
CA THR A 443 6.71 -13.94 17.78
C THR A 443 5.92 -15.03 17.06
N THR A 444 5.45 -16.01 17.84
CA THR A 444 4.51 -17.06 17.43
C THR A 444 3.42 -17.24 18.49
N THR A 445 2.40 -18.02 18.16
CA THR A 445 1.36 -18.45 19.09
C THR A 445 1.65 -19.87 19.58
N ASP A 446 1.92 -20.03 20.88
CA ASP A 446 2.05 -21.34 21.55
C ASP A 446 0.95 -21.50 22.60
N ALA A 447 0.15 -22.56 22.47
CA ALA A 447 -1.01 -22.84 23.33
C ALA A 447 -1.96 -21.63 23.53
N GLY A 448 -2.10 -20.78 22.51
CA GLY A 448 -2.94 -19.57 22.53
C GLY A 448 -2.29 -18.34 23.18
N ALA A 449 -1.02 -18.42 23.59
CA ALA A 449 -0.23 -17.30 24.09
C ALA A 449 0.76 -16.83 23.02
N ILE A 450 0.90 -15.50 22.87
CA ILE A 450 1.94 -14.91 22.04
C ILE A 450 3.27 -15.02 22.78
N VAL A 451 4.23 -15.73 22.20
CA VAL A 451 5.56 -15.95 22.76
C VAL A 451 6.64 -15.55 21.75
N PRO A 452 7.82 -15.06 22.19
CA PRO A 452 8.94 -14.85 21.28
C PRO A 452 9.33 -16.14 20.57
N CYS A 453 9.81 -16.03 19.33
CA CYS A 453 10.46 -17.15 18.67
C CYS A 453 11.64 -17.63 19.51
N PHE A 454 11.62 -18.90 19.92
CA PHE A 454 12.70 -19.50 20.70
C PHE A 454 13.37 -20.64 19.94
N ILE A 455 14.63 -20.90 20.28
CA ILE A 455 15.46 -21.96 19.72
C ILE A 455 14.90 -23.32 20.18
N GLY A 456 13.98 -23.87 19.39
CA GLY A 456 13.27 -25.12 19.70
C GLY A 456 12.10 -25.43 18.79
N ALA A 457 11.49 -24.40 18.17
CA ALA A 457 10.46 -24.59 17.15
C ALA A 457 11.08 -25.18 15.87
N LEU A 458 10.58 -26.33 15.43
CA LEU A 458 10.94 -26.98 14.17
C LEU A 458 9.98 -26.52 13.06
N PRO A 459 10.45 -26.32 11.82
CA PRO A 459 11.85 -26.46 11.40
C PRO A 459 12.70 -25.28 11.88
N GLN A 460 13.93 -25.60 12.29
CA GLN A 460 14.93 -24.61 12.69
C GLN A 460 15.35 -23.79 11.47
N SER A 461 14.61 -22.71 11.19
CA SER A 461 15.07 -21.68 10.25
C SER A 461 16.35 -21.07 10.83
N PRO A 462 17.37 -20.75 10.01
CA PRO A 462 18.53 -19.98 10.46
C PRO A 462 18.16 -18.67 11.17
N MET A 463 16.96 -18.13 10.90
CA MET A 463 16.41 -16.97 11.60
C MET A 463 15.86 -17.25 13.00
N ASN A 464 15.66 -18.51 13.40
CA ASN A 464 15.43 -18.87 14.80
C ASN A 464 16.67 -18.58 15.66
N GLN A 465 17.80 -18.20 15.05
CA GLN A 465 19.01 -17.71 15.71
C GLN A 465 19.05 -16.19 15.89
N ILE A 466 18.12 -15.46 15.26
CA ILE A 466 17.76 -14.15 15.80
C ILE A 466 16.97 -14.48 17.06
N ASP A 467 17.60 -14.41 18.23
CA ASP A 467 16.81 -14.30 19.45
C ASP A 467 16.10 -12.94 19.37
N ASN A 468 14.86 -13.10 18.95
CA ASN A 468 13.94 -12.11 18.46
C ASN A 468 13.53 -11.09 19.54
N THR A 469 13.90 -11.35 20.80
CA THR A 469 13.75 -10.41 21.90
C THR A 469 14.57 -9.15 21.70
N TRP A 470 15.85 -9.24 21.30
CA TRP A 470 16.66 -8.04 21.04
C TRP A 470 16.13 -7.22 19.87
N ALA A 471 15.77 -7.88 18.77
CA ALA A 471 15.24 -7.21 17.59
C ALA A 471 13.93 -6.49 17.92
N TRP A 472 13.05 -7.14 18.67
CA TRP A 472 11.83 -6.52 19.20
C TRP A 472 12.16 -5.32 20.11
N ASP A 473 12.92 -5.55 21.17
CA ASP A 473 13.21 -4.57 22.22
C ASP A 473 14.02 -3.38 21.71
N SER A 474 14.85 -3.55 20.68
CA SER A 474 15.67 -2.48 20.10
C SER A 474 15.04 -1.87 18.85
N LEU A 475 14.74 -2.66 17.82
CA LEU A 475 14.40 -2.17 16.48
C LEU A 475 12.93 -1.82 16.35
N TYR A 476 12.03 -2.58 16.97
CA TYR A 476 10.59 -2.32 16.88
C TYR A 476 10.15 -1.31 17.91
N VAL A 477 10.24 -1.66 19.20
CA VAL A 477 9.60 -0.91 20.30
C VAL A 477 10.58 -0.13 21.17
N GLY A 478 11.87 -0.18 20.86
CA GLY A 478 12.93 0.36 21.70
C GLY A 478 12.85 1.85 21.98
N GLN A 479 13.35 2.25 23.15
CA GLN A 479 13.28 3.62 23.65
C GLN A 479 14.66 4.10 24.12
N PRO A 480 15.04 5.36 23.85
CA PRO A 480 16.28 5.93 24.33
C PRO A 480 16.42 5.82 25.85
N GLY A 481 17.60 5.43 26.31
CA GLY A 481 17.92 5.20 27.72
C GLY A 481 17.55 3.82 28.25
N THR A 482 16.90 2.97 27.45
CA THR A 482 16.59 1.59 27.85
C THR A 482 17.82 0.71 27.73
N THR A 483 18.07 -0.12 28.75
CA THR A 483 19.11 -1.15 28.67
C THR A 483 18.57 -2.35 27.91
N ILE A 484 19.18 -2.63 26.77
CA ILE A 484 18.86 -3.79 25.93
C ILE A 484 19.88 -4.89 26.24
N THR A 485 19.38 -6.09 26.53
CA THR A 485 20.23 -7.26 26.78
C THR A 485 20.45 -7.98 25.47
N LEU A 486 21.70 -8.27 25.13
CA LEU A 486 22.01 -9.09 23.97
C LEU A 486 21.80 -10.58 24.30
N PRO A 487 21.21 -11.36 23.39
CA PRO A 487 20.95 -12.77 23.60
C PRO A 487 22.19 -13.58 23.94
N THR A 488 22.09 -14.43 24.97
CA THR A 488 23.19 -15.28 25.46
C THR A 488 22.90 -16.78 25.34
N GLN A 489 21.65 -17.16 25.07
CA GLN A 489 21.21 -18.55 25.06
C GLN A 489 21.06 -19.04 23.61
N TYR A 490 22.05 -19.82 23.14
CA TYR A 490 22.02 -20.44 21.81
C TYR A 490 22.25 -21.94 21.90
N SER A 491 21.74 -22.67 20.90
CA SER A 491 22.01 -24.09 20.74
C SER A 491 22.57 -24.34 19.33
N PRO A 492 23.86 -24.70 19.18
CA PRO A 492 24.88 -24.84 20.24
C PRO A 492 25.26 -23.49 20.89
N PRO A 493 25.87 -23.49 22.10
CA PRO A 493 26.26 -22.25 22.78
C PRO A 493 27.22 -21.41 21.93
N LEU A 494 26.83 -20.19 21.61
CA LEU A 494 27.70 -19.19 20.97
C LEU A 494 28.51 -18.45 22.03
N LYS A 495 29.57 -17.75 21.59
CA LYS A 495 30.34 -16.86 22.47
C LYS A 495 29.41 -15.77 23.04
N THR A 496 29.49 -15.55 24.36
CA THR A 496 28.74 -14.50 25.05
C THR A 496 28.99 -13.14 24.41
N PRO A 497 27.94 -12.35 24.14
CA PRO A 497 28.10 -11.01 23.61
C PRO A 497 28.97 -10.11 24.49
N SER A 498 29.79 -9.25 23.89
CA SER A 498 30.61 -8.28 24.61
C SER A 498 30.47 -6.89 23.97
N PRO A 499 29.69 -5.99 24.58
CA PRO A 499 29.06 -6.09 25.90
C PRO A 499 27.84 -7.01 25.92
N ALA A 500 27.46 -7.56 27.08
CA ALA A 500 26.25 -8.37 27.23
C ALA A 500 24.94 -7.56 27.15
N SER A 501 25.06 -6.24 27.25
CA SER A 501 23.95 -5.29 27.16
C SER A 501 24.46 -3.93 26.71
N PHE A 502 23.62 -3.13 26.08
CA PHE A 502 23.92 -1.75 25.72
C PHE A 502 22.75 -0.83 26.11
N THR A 503 23.02 0.47 26.22
CA THR A 503 21.97 1.47 26.41
C THR A 503 21.57 1.99 25.05
N GLN A 504 20.30 1.84 24.70
CA GLN A 504 19.74 2.33 23.45
C GLN A 504 19.76 3.86 23.42
N THR A 505 20.15 4.46 22.29
CA THR A 505 20.18 5.92 22.07
C THR A 505 19.10 6.37 21.09
N GLY A 506 18.84 5.58 20.04
CA GLY A 506 17.76 5.82 19.08
C GLY A 506 16.43 5.19 19.51
N SER A 507 15.31 5.79 19.11
CA SER A 507 13.99 5.14 19.25
C SER A 507 13.82 4.04 18.19
N GLY A 508 13.13 2.95 18.52
CA GLY A 508 12.73 1.93 17.55
C GLY A 508 11.81 2.49 16.46
N LEU A 509 11.61 1.71 15.40
CA LEU A 509 10.79 2.06 14.23
C LEU A 509 9.37 2.46 14.60
N VAL A 510 8.73 1.76 15.54
CA VAL A 510 7.33 2.02 15.91
C VAL A 510 7.22 3.36 16.65
N PRO A 511 7.98 3.63 17.73
CA PRO A 511 8.00 4.94 18.36
C PRO A 511 8.39 6.08 17.41
N LEU A 512 9.31 5.87 16.45
CA LEU A 512 9.66 6.87 15.45
C LEU A 512 8.48 7.19 14.51
N ILE A 513 7.77 6.16 14.03
CA ILE A 513 6.60 6.32 13.18
C ILE A 513 5.45 7.01 13.96
N GLU A 514 5.25 6.66 15.22
CA GLU A 514 4.28 7.33 16.10
C GLU A 514 4.69 8.77 16.40
N ARG A 515 5.98 9.05 16.55
CA ARG A 515 6.48 10.42 16.68
C ARG A 515 6.21 11.26 15.44
N ASN A 516 6.27 10.69 14.23
CA ASN A 516 5.87 11.38 13.01
C ASN A 516 4.37 11.75 13.01
N HIS A 517 3.51 10.98 13.68
CA HIS A 517 2.11 11.38 13.90
C HIS A 517 2.03 12.66 14.73
N GLU A 518 2.79 12.76 15.82
CA GLU A 518 2.82 13.93 16.70
C GLU A 518 3.44 15.17 16.03
N LEU A 519 4.57 14.99 15.34
CA LEU A 519 5.32 16.08 14.73
C LEU A 519 4.68 16.61 13.45
N PHE A 520 4.18 15.71 12.61
CA PHE A 520 3.76 16.04 11.23
C PHE A 520 2.26 15.84 10.99
N GLY A 521 1.54 15.26 11.95
CA GLY A 521 0.11 14.98 11.82
C GLY A 521 -0.20 13.82 10.88
N TRP A 522 0.79 13.00 10.51
CA TRP A 522 0.63 11.79 9.70
C TRP A 522 -0.18 10.73 10.46
N THR A 523 -0.73 9.72 9.79
CA THR A 523 -1.34 8.58 10.48
C THR A 523 -0.29 7.48 10.64
N ALA A 524 0.10 7.17 11.87
CA ALA A 524 0.84 5.95 12.18
C ALA A 524 -0.12 4.75 12.09
N ALA A 525 0.24 3.74 11.30
CA ALA A 525 -0.53 2.50 11.20
C ALA A 525 0.01 1.42 12.16
N SER A 526 0.29 1.80 13.42
CA SER A 526 0.91 0.92 14.42
C SER A 526 0.03 -0.27 14.81
N SER A 527 -1.28 -0.22 14.57
CA SER A 527 -2.18 -1.36 14.74
C SER A 527 -1.79 -2.58 13.89
N PHE A 528 -0.98 -2.41 12.83
CA PHE A 528 -0.50 -3.54 12.04
C PHE A 528 0.43 -4.45 12.84
N LEU A 529 1.33 -3.86 13.62
CA LEU A 529 2.26 -4.62 14.44
C LEU A 529 1.50 -5.47 15.44
N GLU A 530 0.51 -4.87 16.12
CA GLU A 530 -0.33 -5.60 17.07
C GLU A 530 -1.14 -6.73 16.41
N ALA A 531 -1.65 -6.50 15.20
CA ALA A 531 -2.39 -7.51 14.45
C ALA A 531 -1.52 -8.68 13.95
N SER A 532 -0.23 -8.42 13.71
CA SER A 532 0.74 -9.44 13.28
C SER A 532 1.40 -10.18 14.44
N ARG A 533 1.15 -9.81 15.69
CA ARG A 533 1.64 -10.54 16.86
C ARG A 533 1.17 -12.00 16.80
N GLY A 534 2.11 -12.93 17.00
CA GLY A 534 1.87 -14.37 16.91
C GLY A 534 2.00 -14.94 15.50
N HIS A 535 2.18 -14.07 14.49
CA HIS A 535 2.30 -14.43 13.07
C HIS A 535 3.70 -14.20 12.51
N GLY A 536 4.73 -14.09 13.37
CA GLY A 536 6.10 -13.92 12.91
C GLY A 536 6.67 -15.18 12.28
N LEU A 537 7.97 -15.12 11.99
CA LEU A 537 8.65 -16.07 11.11
C LEU A 537 8.72 -17.51 11.61
N CYS A 538 8.52 -17.70 12.91
CA CYS A 538 8.51 -19.01 13.54
C CYS A 538 7.09 -19.58 13.71
N ALA A 539 6.06 -18.92 13.18
CA ALA A 539 4.66 -19.33 13.30
C ALA A 539 4.22 -20.44 12.32
N GLY A 540 5.15 -20.99 11.53
CA GLY A 540 4.85 -22.05 10.56
C GLY A 540 3.79 -21.60 9.56
N ASP A 541 2.73 -22.41 9.37
CA ASP A 541 1.61 -22.09 8.46
C ASP A 541 0.85 -20.80 8.84
N GLU A 542 1.00 -20.31 10.07
CA GLU A 542 0.40 -19.05 10.53
C GLU A 542 1.30 -17.83 10.30
N ALA A 543 2.51 -18.00 9.77
CA ALA A 543 3.42 -16.89 9.50
C ALA A 543 2.83 -15.91 8.48
N TRP A 544 3.11 -14.62 8.65
CA TRP A 544 2.73 -13.56 7.71
C TRP A 544 3.85 -13.15 6.78
N GLU A 545 5.06 -13.69 6.97
CA GLU A 545 6.23 -13.46 6.14
C GLU A 545 6.84 -14.76 5.67
N TYR A 546 7.57 -14.71 4.54
CA TYR A 546 8.34 -15.86 4.09
C TYR A 546 9.59 -16.04 4.94
N GLY A 547 9.77 -17.24 5.49
CA GLY A 547 11.01 -17.67 6.09
C GLY A 547 12.11 -17.94 5.05
N VAL A 548 13.38 -17.94 5.46
CA VAL A 548 14.54 -18.17 4.57
C VAL A 548 14.51 -19.53 3.89
N THR A 549 14.02 -20.55 4.59
CA THR A 549 13.92 -21.91 4.07
C THR A 549 12.78 -22.06 3.06
N GLU A 550 11.72 -21.27 3.17
CA GLU A 550 10.62 -21.24 2.20
C GLU A 550 11.04 -20.49 0.93
N SER A 551 11.86 -19.45 1.06
CA SER A 551 12.52 -18.78 -0.07
C SER A 551 13.50 -19.68 -0.83
N ALA A 552 13.96 -20.77 -0.18
CA ALA A 552 14.94 -21.73 -0.66
C ALA A 552 14.33 -23.13 -0.86
N LEU A 553 13.43 -23.24 -1.85
CA LEU A 553 12.97 -24.54 -2.37
C LEU A 553 14.14 -25.43 -2.85
N PRO A 554 13.96 -26.76 -2.97
CA PRO A 554 15.04 -27.75 -3.12
C PRO A 554 16.03 -27.50 -4.27
N GLN A 555 17.23 -28.09 -4.11
CA GLN A 555 18.52 -27.90 -4.80
C GLN A 555 18.54 -27.86 -6.35
N ASP A 556 17.41 -28.02 -7.02
CA ASP A 556 17.23 -28.03 -8.48
C ASP A 556 16.36 -26.87 -9.00
N LYS A 557 15.86 -25.97 -8.14
CA LYS A 557 14.96 -24.87 -8.52
C LYS A 557 15.49 -23.52 -8.01
N VAL A 558 15.35 -22.48 -8.84
CA VAL A 558 15.93 -21.14 -8.60
C VAL A 558 15.35 -20.54 -7.30
N VAL A 559 16.19 -20.46 -6.27
CA VAL A 559 15.93 -19.79 -4.99
C VAL A 559 15.60 -18.31 -5.25
N ASN A 560 14.41 -17.85 -4.85
CA ASN A 560 14.08 -16.43 -4.85
C ASN A 560 14.36 -15.82 -3.48
N LEU A 561 15.63 -15.55 -3.20
CA LEU A 561 16.04 -14.95 -1.92
C LEU A 561 15.37 -13.60 -1.66
N ASN A 562 14.90 -12.90 -2.69
CA ASN A 562 14.25 -11.60 -2.58
C ASN A 562 13.00 -11.63 -1.69
N SER A 563 12.27 -12.75 -1.64
CA SER A 563 11.03 -12.86 -0.84
C SER A 563 11.28 -13.01 0.66
N THR A 564 12.51 -13.30 1.06
CA THR A 564 12.89 -13.56 2.46
C THR A 564 12.54 -12.37 3.34
N LEU A 565 11.89 -12.61 4.48
CA LEU A 565 11.45 -11.58 5.44
C LEU A 565 10.37 -10.62 4.94
N HIS A 566 9.80 -10.87 3.77
CA HIS A 566 8.75 -10.04 3.22
C HIS A 566 7.38 -10.68 3.45
N PRO A 567 6.30 -9.87 3.49
CA PRO A 567 4.98 -10.39 3.75
C PRO A 567 4.56 -11.39 2.66
N ASN A 568 4.16 -12.58 3.09
CA ASN A 568 3.50 -13.57 2.26
C ASN A 568 2.04 -13.15 2.00
N ASN A 569 1.24 -14.00 1.34
CA ASN A 569 -0.14 -13.61 1.04
C ASN A 569 -0.96 -13.21 2.27
N SER A 570 -0.83 -13.93 3.39
CA SER A 570 -1.51 -13.59 4.65
C SER A 570 -1.09 -12.22 5.18
N GLY A 571 0.22 -11.91 5.17
CA GLY A 571 0.71 -10.59 5.56
C GLY A 571 0.26 -9.46 4.64
N GLN A 572 0.18 -9.73 3.33
CA GLN A 572 -0.33 -8.76 2.34
C GLN A 572 -1.84 -8.51 2.52
N GLU A 573 -2.62 -9.55 2.86
CA GLU A 573 -4.04 -9.41 3.26
C GLU A 573 -4.19 -8.59 4.54
N GLY A 574 -3.32 -8.80 5.53
CA GLY A 574 -3.27 -7.96 6.73
C GLY A 574 -3.05 -6.48 6.39
N TYR A 575 -2.11 -6.18 5.49
CA TYR A 575 -1.90 -4.80 5.00
C TYR A 575 -3.13 -4.26 4.27
N GLU A 576 -3.75 -5.05 3.39
CA GLU A 576 -4.98 -4.67 2.69
C GLU A 576 -6.07 -4.25 3.67
N GLU A 577 -6.38 -5.10 4.66
CA GLU A 577 -7.46 -4.88 5.63
C GLU A 577 -7.23 -3.59 6.41
N MET A 578 -6.03 -3.43 6.98
CA MET A 578 -5.71 -2.25 7.77
C MET A 578 -5.73 -0.97 6.91
N LEU A 579 -4.98 -0.95 5.81
CA LEU A 579 -4.79 0.25 5.00
C LEU A 579 -6.10 0.68 4.32
N SER A 580 -6.91 -0.27 3.87
CA SER A 580 -8.24 0.04 3.30
C SER A 580 -9.18 0.59 4.37
N GLY A 581 -9.19 0.02 5.58
CA GLY A 581 -9.97 0.52 6.72
C GLY A 581 -9.60 1.95 7.12
N ILE A 582 -8.30 2.28 7.12
CA ILE A 582 -7.82 3.66 7.32
C ILE A 582 -8.24 4.54 6.13
N GLY A 583 -7.99 4.08 4.90
CA GLY A 583 -8.27 4.78 3.65
C GLY A 583 -9.74 5.20 3.52
N LEU A 584 -10.70 4.33 3.88
CA LEU A 584 -12.13 4.65 3.87
C LEU A 584 -12.45 5.84 4.78
N LYS A 585 -11.90 5.83 6.00
CA LYS A 585 -12.09 6.91 6.98
C LYS A 585 -11.45 8.22 6.52
N ARG A 586 -10.32 8.16 5.82
CA ARG A 586 -9.54 9.35 5.40
C ARG A 586 -10.07 9.99 4.12
N THR A 587 -10.46 9.19 3.14
CA THR A 587 -10.91 9.66 1.82
C THR A 587 -12.37 10.10 1.82
N ARG A 588 -13.16 9.73 2.84
CA ARG A 588 -14.61 10.02 2.92
C ARG A 588 -15.35 9.54 1.66
N LEU A 589 -15.01 8.34 1.18
CA LEU A 589 -15.79 7.69 0.15
C LEU A 589 -17.18 7.35 0.71
N PRO A 590 -18.27 7.71 0.01
CA PRO A 590 -19.59 7.29 0.42
C PRO A 590 -19.71 5.78 0.21
N VAL A 591 -19.95 5.02 1.27
CA VAL A 591 -20.10 3.56 1.18
C VAL A 591 -21.49 3.26 0.64
N SER A 592 -21.60 2.80 -0.61
CA SER A 592 -22.87 2.39 -1.22
C SER A 592 -23.13 0.89 -1.07
N LYS A 593 -22.09 0.10 -0.78
CA LYS A 593 -22.18 -1.31 -0.40
C LYS A 593 -21.37 -1.55 0.89
N PRO A 594 -21.98 -2.03 1.98
CA PRO A 594 -21.18 -2.59 3.07
C PRO A 594 -20.45 -3.82 2.52
N LYS A 595 -19.12 -3.75 2.40
CA LYS A 595 -18.31 -4.96 2.20
C LYS A 595 -18.47 -5.76 3.49
N THR A 596 -19.03 -6.97 3.41
CA THR A 596 -18.79 -7.96 4.45
C THR A 596 -17.32 -8.30 4.31
N ILE A 597 -16.47 -7.64 5.10
CA ILE A 597 -15.10 -8.12 5.29
C ILE A 597 -15.29 -9.49 5.92
N VAL A 598 -15.11 -10.53 5.11
CA VAL A 598 -15.02 -11.90 5.62
C VAL A 598 -13.67 -11.94 6.30
N VAL A 599 -13.64 -11.56 7.57
CA VAL A 599 -12.60 -12.04 8.48
C VAL A 599 -12.70 -13.56 8.37
N PRO A 600 -11.63 -14.27 7.99
CA PRO A 600 -11.58 -15.69 8.24
C PRO A 600 -11.66 -15.85 9.77
N LYS A 601 -12.88 -15.98 10.30
CA LYS A 601 -13.06 -16.60 11.60
C LYS A 601 -12.71 -18.07 11.39
N LYS A 602 -11.42 -18.41 11.50
CA LYS A 602 -11.08 -19.78 11.85
C LYS A 602 -11.44 -19.95 13.33
N GLY A 603 -12.18 -21.03 13.58
CA GLY A 603 -12.95 -21.24 14.79
C GLY A 603 -12.08 -21.31 16.05
N LEU A 604 -12.53 -20.62 17.09
CA LEU A 604 -12.35 -21.09 18.45
C LEU A 604 -13.17 -22.38 18.58
N GLY A 605 -12.52 -23.51 18.36
CA GLY A 605 -13.02 -24.86 18.60
C GLY A 605 -12.03 -25.60 19.46
#